data_AF-A0A6G3XKA4-F1
#
_entry.id   AF-A0A6G3XKA4-F1
#
_cell.length_a   1.000
_cell.length_b   1.000
_cell.length_c   1.000
_cell.angle_alpha   90.00
_cell.angle_beta   90.00
_cell.angle_gamma   90.00
#
_symmetry.space_group_name_H-M   'P 1'
#
loop_
_entity.id
_entity.type
_entity.pdbx_description
1 polymer ?
#
loop_
_entity_poly.entity_id
_entity_poly.type
_entity_poly.pdbx_seq_one_letter_code
_entity_poly.pdbx_strand_id
1 'polypeptide(L)'
;YGDGFTRPESAPLPAASEERPARATLLAGGIGALGTLLAAALALPQFWYASYYQPSNAPPVVAVENSIEDVERTGDHIEFSLSVSVENKGKTSVRMLTSLYEVSGTRVRVGRSPVAPEELDYGRIT
;
A
#
# COMPACT_ATOMS: atom_id res chain seq x y z
N TYR A 1 6.52 68.44 68.25
CA TYR A 1 5.76 69.15 67.21
C TYR A 1 6.73 69.49 66.09
N GLY A 2 6.43 69.08 64.84
CA GLY A 2 7.23 69.32 63.63
C GLY A 2 7.92 68.05 63.12
N ASP A 3 7.15 67.09 62.59
CA ASP A 3 6.80 66.91 61.17
C ASP A 3 7.81 66.03 60.43
N GLY A 4 7.51 64.72 60.45
CA GLY A 4 8.20 63.71 59.67
C GLY A 4 7.85 63.87 58.19
N PHE A 5 8.83 64.29 57.40
CA PHE A 5 8.73 64.31 55.95
C PHE A 5 8.81 62.87 55.43
N THR A 6 7.67 62.22 55.24
CA THR A 6 7.59 60.94 54.51
C THR A 6 7.72 61.23 53.02
N ARG A 7 8.79 60.71 52.41
CA ARG A 7 8.99 60.71 50.96
C ARG A 7 7.81 59.95 50.33
N PRO A 8 7.07 60.50 49.36
CA PRO A 8 6.09 59.70 48.63
C PRO A 8 6.87 58.63 47.85
N GLU A 9 6.64 57.38 48.23
CA GLU A 9 7.08 56.21 47.50
C GLU A 9 6.49 56.30 46.10
N SER A 10 7.36 56.44 45.09
CA SER A 10 6.95 56.44 43.69
C SER A 10 6.26 55.11 43.39
N ALA A 11 4.96 55.16 43.11
CA ALA A 11 4.18 54.01 42.70
C ALA A 11 4.91 53.24 41.59
N PRO A 12 5.01 51.90 41.65
CA PRO A 12 5.56 51.13 40.55
C PRO A 12 4.67 51.35 39.32
N LEU A 13 5.28 51.84 38.24
CA LEU A 13 4.64 51.94 36.92
C LEU A 13 4.08 50.56 36.54
N PRO A 14 2.77 50.41 36.28
CA PRO A 14 2.22 49.11 35.95
C PRO A 14 2.63 48.66 34.54
N ALA A 15 3.19 47.45 34.46
CA ALA A 15 2.97 46.43 33.43
C ALA A 15 3.22 46.73 31.93
N ALA A 16 3.84 47.84 31.53
CA ALA A 16 4.10 48.10 30.10
C ALA A 16 5.06 47.09 29.43
N SER A 17 5.91 46.42 30.21
CA SER A 17 6.90 45.45 29.73
C SER A 17 6.37 44.02 29.58
N GLU A 18 5.32 43.62 30.31
CA GLU A 18 4.76 42.25 30.28
C GLU A 18 3.76 42.03 29.15
N GLU A 19 3.08 43.09 28.67
CA GLU A 19 2.15 42.96 27.55
C GLU A 19 2.85 42.68 26.21
N ARG A 20 4.08 43.19 26.02
CA ARG A 20 4.84 42.99 24.77
C ARG A 20 5.18 41.51 24.49
N PRO A 21 5.73 40.73 25.44
CA PRO A 21 6.00 39.31 25.22
C PRO A 21 4.70 38.50 25.07
N ALA A 22 3.63 38.86 25.78
CA ALA A 22 2.33 38.19 25.63
C ALA A 22 1.73 38.38 24.21
N ARG A 23 1.78 39.61 23.68
CA ARG A 23 1.34 39.90 22.30
C ARG A 23 2.24 39.23 21.26
N ALA A 24 3.55 39.18 21.47
CA ALA A 24 4.48 38.51 20.58
C ALA A 24 4.22 36.99 20.51
N THR A 25 3.92 36.35 21.63
CA THR A 25 3.56 34.91 21.69
C THR A 25 2.24 34.64 20.99
N LEU A 26 1.23 35.50 21.15
CA LEU A 26 -0.06 35.37 20.46
C LEU A 26 0.08 35.55 18.95
N LEU A 27 0.89 36.51 18.50
CA LEU A 27 1.18 36.73 17.09
C LEU A 27 1.98 35.56 16.50
N ALA A 28 3.01 35.10 17.20
CA ALA A 28 3.80 33.94 16.78
C ALA A 28 2.93 32.66 16.70
N GLY A 29 2.07 32.44 17.69
CA GLY A 29 1.10 31.34 17.69
C GLY A 29 0.09 31.45 16.55
N GLY A 30 -0.42 32.65 16.27
CA GLY A 30 -1.32 32.91 15.15
C GLY A 30 -0.68 32.66 13.79
N ILE A 31 0.56 33.11 13.60
CA ILE A 31 1.34 32.85 12.37
C ILE A 31 1.62 31.36 12.22
N GLY A 32 1.98 30.68 13.32
CA GLY A 32 2.18 29.23 13.33
C GLY A 32 0.93 28.46 12.92
N ALA A 33 -0.23 28.81 13.49
CA ALA A 33 -1.52 28.21 13.15
C ALA A 33 -1.94 28.47 11.69
N LEU A 34 -1.68 29.69 11.19
CA LEU A 34 -1.95 30.02 9.78
C LEU A 34 -1.03 29.21 8.85
N GLY A 35 0.25 29.08 9.24
CA GLY A 35 1.24 28.29 8.52
C GLY A 35 0.87 26.81 8.45
N THR A 36 0.39 26.21 9.55
CA THR A 36 -0.06 24.82 9.55
C THR A 36 -1.32 24.61 8.73
N LEU A 37 -2.28 25.54 8.77
CA LEU A 37 -3.47 25.50 7.93
C LEU A 37 -3.13 25.56 6.44
N LEU A 38 -2.22 26.46 6.04
CA LEU A 38 -1.74 26.55 4.66
C LEU A 38 -0.99 25.30 4.24
N ALA A 39 -0.10 24.77 5.10
CA ALA A 39 0.61 23.53 4.84
C ALA A 39 -0.36 22.35 4.65
N ALA A 40 -1.38 22.24 5.51
CA ALA A 40 -2.41 21.21 5.38
C ALA A 40 -3.24 21.39 4.10
N ALA A 41 -3.66 22.61 3.79
CA ALA A 41 -4.43 22.92 2.58
C ALA A 41 -3.67 22.61 1.29
N LEU A 42 -2.34 22.77 1.28
CA LEU A 42 -1.49 22.40 0.13
C LEU A 42 -1.18 20.90 0.09
N ALA A 43 -1.03 20.25 1.24
CA ALA A 43 -0.76 18.82 1.32
C ALA A 43 -1.98 17.95 0.93
N LEU A 44 -3.19 18.40 1.25
CA LEU A 44 -4.43 17.66 0.98
C LEU A 44 -4.64 17.32 -0.51
N PRO A 45 -4.52 18.27 -1.46
CA PRO A 45 -4.61 17.96 -2.89
C PRO A 45 -3.55 16.98 -3.37
N GLN A 46 -2.32 17.12 -2.89
CA GLN A 46 -1.22 16.23 -3.27
C GLN A 46 -1.43 14.82 -2.72
N PHE A 47 -1.90 14.70 -1.48
CA PHE A 47 -2.21 13.41 -0.87
C PHE A 47 -3.42 12.75 -1.53
N TRP A 48 -4.44 13.53 -1.88
CA TRP A 48 -5.61 13.06 -2.62
C TRP A 48 -5.20 12.53 -3.99
N TYR A 49 -4.41 13.28 -4.74
CA TYR A 49 -3.90 12.88 -6.05
C TYR A 49 -3.08 11.59 -5.97
N ALA A 50 -2.12 11.53 -5.04
CA ALA A 50 -1.29 10.34 -4.85
C ALA A 50 -2.13 9.11 -4.45
N SER A 51 -3.13 9.28 -3.58
CA SER A 51 -3.98 8.16 -3.15
C SER A 51 -4.92 7.66 -4.25
N TYR A 52 -5.39 8.54 -5.13
CA TYR A 52 -6.39 8.17 -6.14
C TYR A 52 -5.77 7.75 -7.49
N TYR A 53 -4.73 8.45 -7.94
CA TYR A 53 -4.18 8.25 -9.28
C TYR A 53 -2.92 7.38 -9.29
N GLN A 54 -2.09 7.43 -8.26
CA GLN A 54 -0.85 6.62 -8.24
C GLN A 54 -1.13 5.10 -8.26
N PRO A 55 -2.16 4.56 -7.57
CA PRO A 55 -2.47 3.13 -7.65
C PRO A 55 -2.97 2.70 -9.03
N SER A 56 -3.54 3.62 -9.79
CA SER A 56 -4.06 3.37 -11.15
C SER A 56 -2.96 3.32 -12.21
N ASN A 57 -1.76 3.81 -11.91
CA ASN A 57 -0.59 3.80 -12.80
C ASN A 57 0.44 2.72 -12.46
N ALA A 58 0.23 1.96 -11.38
CA ALA A 58 1.08 0.82 -11.08
C ALA A 58 0.83 -0.31 -12.10
N PRO A 59 1.84 -1.12 -12.45
CA PRO A 59 1.63 -2.28 -13.29
C PRO A 59 0.62 -3.24 -12.63
N PRO A 60 -0.36 -3.80 -13.38
CA PRO A 60 -1.24 -4.80 -12.84
C PRO A 60 -0.46 -6.08 -12.51
N VAL A 61 -0.69 -6.62 -11.31
CA VAL A 61 -0.04 -7.86 -10.84
C VAL A 61 -1.13 -8.86 -10.52
N VAL A 62 -1.22 -9.91 -11.34
CA VAL A 62 -2.15 -11.02 -11.14
C VAL A 62 -1.37 -12.30 -10.84
N ALA A 63 -1.81 -13.03 -9.83
CA ALA A 63 -1.34 -14.38 -9.56
C ALA A 63 -2.34 -15.36 -10.18
N VAL A 64 -1.82 -16.31 -10.95
CA VAL A 64 -2.62 -17.39 -11.54
C VAL A 64 -2.14 -18.69 -10.93
N GLU A 65 -3.04 -19.41 -10.29
CA GLU A 65 -2.79 -20.71 -9.71
C GLU A 65 -3.66 -21.74 -10.42
N ASN A 66 -3.04 -22.82 -10.87
CA ASN A 66 -3.70 -23.91 -11.58
C ASN A 66 -3.49 -25.20 -10.78
N SER A 67 -4.57 -25.91 -10.49
CA SER A 67 -4.53 -27.22 -9.86
C SER A 67 -5.34 -28.24 -10.65
N ILE A 68 -4.91 -29.49 -10.61
CA ILE A 68 -5.70 -30.64 -11.06
C ILE A 68 -6.33 -31.19 -9.78
N GLU A 69 -7.65 -31.05 -9.66
CA GLU A 69 -8.39 -31.45 -8.47
C GLU A 69 -8.74 -32.94 -8.52
N ASP A 70 -9.13 -33.43 -9.69
CA ASP A 70 -9.54 -34.82 -9.85
C ASP A 70 -9.19 -35.36 -11.24
N VAL A 71 -8.93 -36.67 -11.29
CA VAL A 71 -8.67 -37.42 -12.50
C VAL A 71 -9.42 -38.75 -12.40
N GLU A 72 -10.58 -38.82 -13.05
CA GLU A 72 -11.41 -40.01 -13.04
C GLU A 72 -11.48 -40.65 -14.43
N ARG A 73 -11.60 -41.98 -14.47
CA ARG A 73 -11.83 -42.72 -15.70
C ARG A 73 -13.31 -43.06 -15.83
N THR A 74 -14.03 -42.29 -16.64
CA THR A 74 -15.44 -42.52 -16.93
C THR A 74 -15.58 -43.31 -18.24
N GLY A 75 -15.65 -44.64 -18.13
CA GLY A 75 -15.73 -45.56 -19.27
C GLY A 75 -14.46 -45.57 -20.12
N ASP A 76 -14.58 -45.15 -21.38
CA ASP A 76 -13.47 -45.04 -22.34
C ASP A 76 -12.79 -43.66 -22.34
N HIS A 77 -13.24 -42.73 -21.50
CA HIS A 77 -12.67 -41.39 -21.39
C HIS A 77 -11.97 -41.19 -20.04
N ILE A 78 -11.03 -40.25 -20.01
CA ILE A 78 -10.46 -39.74 -18.77
C ILE A 78 -10.99 -38.32 -18.62
N GLU A 79 -11.64 -38.07 -17.50
CA GLU A 79 -12.17 -36.78 -17.11
C GLU A 79 -11.20 -36.14 -16.12
N PHE A 80 -10.86 -34.88 -16.36
CA PHE A 80 -9.94 -34.12 -15.53
C PHE A 80 -10.66 -32.88 -15.04
N SER A 81 -10.74 -32.70 -13.73
CA SER A 81 -11.23 -31.47 -13.12
C SER A 81 -10.04 -30.57 -12.82
N LEU A 82 -10.01 -29.41 -13.47
CA LEU A 82 -8.99 -28.39 -13.28
C LEU A 82 -9.61 -27.16 -12.62
N SER A 83 -8.91 -26.61 -11.66
CA SER A 83 -9.27 -25.36 -11.01
C SER A 83 -8.23 -24.29 -11.32
N VAL A 84 -8.72 -23.16 -11.83
CA VAL A 84 -7.92 -22.00 -12.18
C VAL A 84 -8.35 -20.86 -11.27
N SER A 85 -7.50 -20.49 -10.34
CA SER A 85 -7.69 -19.34 -9.46
C SER A 85 -6.88 -18.16 -9.98
N VAL A 86 -7.56 -17.01 -10.15
CA VAL A 86 -6.92 -15.76 -10.56
C VAL A 86 -7.14 -14.73 -9.47
N GLU A 87 -6.05 -14.27 -8.86
CA GLU A 87 -6.10 -13.28 -7.79
C GLU A 87 -5.34 -12.01 -8.18
N ASN A 88 -5.98 -10.85 -8.02
CA ASN A 88 -5.31 -9.57 -8.18
C ASN A 88 -4.49 -9.26 -6.93
N LYS A 89 -3.17 -9.43 -7.01
CA LYS A 89 -2.22 -9.06 -5.94
C LYS A 89 -1.78 -7.60 -6.04
N GLY A 90 -2.14 -6.90 -7.11
CA GLY A 90 -1.81 -5.50 -7.35
C GLY A 90 -2.77 -4.52 -6.69
N LYS A 91 -2.37 -3.24 -6.65
CA LYS A 91 -3.23 -2.12 -6.23
C LYS A 91 -4.11 -1.58 -7.35
N THR A 92 -3.79 -1.94 -8.60
CA THR A 92 -4.50 -1.52 -9.81
C THR A 92 -5.65 -2.48 -10.06
N SER A 93 -6.86 -1.96 -10.31
CA SER A 93 -8.01 -2.80 -10.65
C SER A 93 -7.83 -3.45 -12.02
N VAL A 94 -8.06 -4.76 -12.09
CA VAL A 94 -7.92 -5.55 -13.32
C VAL A 94 -9.26 -6.20 -13.64
N ARG A 95 -9.66 -6.15 -14.91
CA ARG A 95 -10.83 -6.86 -15.42
C ARG A 95 -10.38 -7.90 -16.44
N MET A 96 -10.63 -9.18 -16.16
CA MET A 96 -10.39 -10.26 -17.10
C MET A 96 -11.53 -10.30 -18.12
N LEU A 97 -11.21 -10.16 -19.41
CA LEU A 97 -12.21 -10.13 -20.50
C LEU A 97 -12.33 -11.47 -21.21
N THR A 98 -11.24 -12.21 -21.30
CA THR A 98 -11.17 -13.52 -21.93
C THR A 98 -10.11 -14.36 -21.24
N SER A 99 -10.26 -15.68 -21.32
CA SER A 99 -9.29 -16.66 -20.89
C SER A 99 -9.13 -17.70 -21.97
N LEU A 100 -7.87 -18.01 -22.29
CA LEU A 100 -7.49 -19.06 -23.23
C LEU A 100 -6.72 -20.11 -22.44
N TYR A 101 -7.20 -21.34 -22.47
CA TYR A 101 -6.59 -22.47 -21.77
C TYR A 101 -6.13 -23.49 -22.81
N GLU A 102 -4.87 -23.90 -22.70
CA GLU A 102 -4.30 -24.97 -23.51
C GLU A 102 -3.97 -26.14 -22.58
N VAL A 103 -4.57 -27.29 -22.84
CA VAL A 103 -4.25 -28.53 -22.13
C VAL A 103 -3.26 -29.30 -22.99
N SER A 104 -2.01 -29.38 -22.52
CA SER A 104 -0.98 -30.22 -23.12
C SER A 104 -0.65 -31.39 -22.20
N GLY A 105 -0.33 -32.54 -22.78
CA GLY A 105 -0.03 -33.75 -22.02
C GLY A 105 0.93 -34.65 -22.76
N THR A 106 1.76 -35.37 -22.01
CA THR A 106 2.67 -36.39 -22.55
C THR A 106 2.25 -37.75 -22.04
N ARG A 107 2.16 -38.75 -22.93
CA ARG A 107 1.94 -40.15 -22.50
C ARG A 107 3.18 -40.67 -21.80
N VAL A 108 3.11 -40.85 -20.49
CA VAL A 108 4.17 -41.50 -19.72
C VAL A 108 3.81 -42.97 -19.53
N ARG A 109 4.73 -43.87 -19.89
CA ARG A 109 4.66 -45.29 -19.52
C ARG A 109 5.49 -45.48 -18.26
N VAL A 110 4.83 -45.64 -17.12
CA VAL A 110 5.53 -45.93 -15.85
C VAL A 110 5.97 -47.39 -15.87
N GLY A 111 7.27 -47.62 -15.98
CA GLY A 111 7.88 -48.95 -15.86
C GLY A 111 7.76 -49.50 -14.43
N ARG A 112 7.76 -50.83 -14.29
CA ARG A 112 7.66 -51.50 -12.97
C ARG A 112 8.92 -51.39 -12.11
N SER A 113 10.05 -50.99 -12.69
CA SER A 113 11.33 -50.83 -11.99
C SER A 113 11.89 -49.43 -12.22
N PRO A 114 12.54 -48.82 -11.22
CA PRO A 114 13.31 -47.59 -11.41
C PRO A 114 14.36 -47.82 -12.48
N VAL A 115 14.30 -47.06 -13.57
CA VAL A 115 15.29 -47.07 -14.65
C VAL A 115 16.37 -46.06 -14.29
N ALA A 116 17.64 -46.43 -14.44
CA ALA A 116 18.74 -45.51 -14.16
C ALA A 116 18.68 -44.31 -15.13
N PRO A 117 19.07 -43.08 -14.71
CA PRO A 117 18.97 -41.89 -15.57
C PRO A 117 19.69 -42.02 -16.91
N GLU A 118 20.73 -42.85 -16.94
CA GLU A 118 21.59 -43.12 -18.10
C GLU A 118 20.90 -43.99 -19.18
N GLU A 119 19.83 -44.69 -18.80
CA GLU A 119 19.04 -45.58 -19.66
C GLU A 119 17.75 -44.91 -20.19
N LEU A 120 17.49 -43.65 -19.82
CA LEU A 120 16.35 -42.90 -20.31
C LEU A 120 16.62 -42.39 -21.74
N ASP A 121 15.77 -42.81 -22.68
CA ASP A 121 15.84 -42.37 -24.07
C ASP A 121 15.31 -40.93 -24.21
N TYR A 122 16.23 -39.95 -24.16
CA TYR A 122 15.96 -38.53 -24.38
C TYR A 122 15.73 -38.17 -25.86
N GLY A 123 15.86 -39.12 -26.79
CA GLY A 123 15.82 -38.87 -28.23
C GLY A 123 14.44 -38.62 -28.84
N ARG A 124 13.37 -38.65 -28.05
CA ARG A 124 11.99 -38.71 -28.55
C ARG A 124 11.09 -37.56 -28.09
N ILE A 125 11.63 -36.34 -28.07
CA ILE A 125 10.84 -35.11 -27.86
C ILE A 125 11.15 -34.14 -29.01
N THR A 126 10.46 -34.34 -30.14
CA THR A 126 10.35 -33.39 -31.26
C THR A 126 8.92 -33.43 -31.77
#